data_AF-A0A318T3F2-F1
#
_entry.id   AF-A0A318T3F2-F1
#
_cell.length_a   1.000
_cell.length_b   1.000
_cell.length_c   1.000
_cell.angle_alpha   90.00
_cell.angle_beta   90.00
_cell.angle_gamma   90.00
#
_symmetry.space_group_name_H-M   'P 1'
#
loop_
_entity.id
_entity.type
_entity.pdbx_description
1 polymer ?
#
loop_
_entity_poly.entity_id
_entity_poly.type
_entity_poly.pdbx_seq_one_letter_code
_entity_poly.pdbx_strand_id
1 'polypeptide(L)'
;MYDPYDWYWRADDGRVFSSARQAIVDADDEEYLGWRNDARQPTPWPLDDAGQQTDAALQAVLTPFGLYVGLAEAKAGHKAAVDQAAERERKKYITPGEGQAMEYQQAATEAIAYLAALEADPKYEPEPGAYPMLEASIGIDGDTLAEVATTVAAMHTQWQMIGSAIRTVRLAAKAAVGAAESVEAAQAVLDGIKWPTPQEVAR
;
A
#
# COMPACT_ATOMS: atom_id res chain seq x y z
N MET A 1 -33.70 -8.06 0.12
CA MET A 1 -32.64 -7.71 1.09
C MET A 1 -31.60 -6.91 0.32
N TYR A 2 -31.04 -5.85 0.91
CA TYR A 2 -29.97 -5.05 0.27
C TYR A 2 -28.65 -5.81 0.34
N ASP A 3 -28.00 -6.02 -0.80
CA ASP A 3 -26.64 -6.55 -0.92
C ASP A 3 -25.83 -5.60 -1.80
N PRO A 4 -24.86 -4.83 -1.25
CA PRO A 4 -24.10 -3.86 -2.03
C PRO A 4 -23.32 -4.49 -3.19
N TYR A 5 -23.04 -5.79 -3.17
CA TYR A 5 -22.32 -6.50 -4.25
C TYR A 5 -23.24 -7.03 -5.35
N ASP A 6 -24.57 -7.01 -5.15
CA ASP A 6 -25.60 -7.35 -6.14
C ASP A 6 -26.77 -6.35 -6.06
N TRP A 7 -26.46 -5.10 -6.38
CA TRP A 7 -27.41 -3.99 -6.32
C TRP A 7 -27.36 -3.09 -7.54
N TYR A 8 -28.45 -2.37 -7.75
CA TYR A 8 -28.61 -1.44 -8.85
C TYR A 8 -28.94 -0.03 -8.35
N TRP A 9 -28.28 0.97 -8.95
CA TRP A 9 -28.60 2.38 -8.78
C TRP A 9 -29.11 2.93 -10.10
N ARG A 10 -30.19 3.72 -10.04
CA ARG A 10 -30.80 4.30 -11.22
C ARG A 10 -30.80 5.83 -11.14
N ALA A 11 -30.24 6.47 -12.16
CA ALA A 11 -30.28 7.91 -12.34
C ALA A 11 -31.58 8.35 -13.02
N ASP A 12 -31.93 9.61 -12.83
CA ASP A 12 -33.11 10.26 -13.37
C ASP A 12 -33.03 10.39 -14.90
N ASP A 13 -31.80 10.46 -15.44
CA ASP A 13 -31.51 10.42 -16.87
C ASP A 13 -31.66 9.02 -17.50
N GLY A 14 -31.95 8.00 -16.69
CA GLY A 14 -32.19 6.63 -17.12
C GLY A 14 -30.98 5.71 -17.04
N ARG A 15 -29.77 6.20 -16.74
CA ARG A 15 -28.60 5.34 -16.52
C ARG A 15 -28.84 4.39 -15.34
N VAL A 16 -28.35 3.16 -15.48
CA VAL A 16 -28.42 2.14 -14.44
C VAL A 16 -27.01 1.64 -14.16
N PHE A 17 -26.56 1.71 -12.92
CA PHE A 17 -25.30 1.12 -12.48
C PHE A 17 -25.55 -0.20 -11.79
N SER A 18 -24.82 -1.25 -12.17
CA SER A 18 -24.78 -2.55 -11.49
C SER A 18 -23.52 -2.62 -10.65
N SER A 19 -23.63 -2.84 -9.33
CA SER A 19 -22.45 -3.09 -8.51
C SER A 19 -21.84 -4.47 -8.72
N ALA A 20 -22.63 -5.47 -9.12
CA ALA A 20 -22.12 -6.81 -9.44
C ALA A 20 -21.13 -6.75 -10.62
N ARG A 21 -21.45 -5.93 -11.62
CA ARG A 21 -20.63 -5.72 -12.82
C ARG A 21 -19.70 -4.52 -12.73
N GLN A 22 -19.83 -3.71 -11.68
CA GLN A 22 -19.13 -2.42 -11.50
C GLN A 22 -19.16 -1.55 -12.78
N ALA A 23 -20.32 -1.51 -13.43
CA ALA A 23 -20.49 -0.88 -14.73
C ALA A 23 -21.91 -0.34 -14.93
N ILE A 24 -22.03 0.62 -15.86
CA ILE A 24 -23.32 1.04 -16.41
C ILE A 24 -23.87 -0.07 -17.29
N VAL A 25 -25.13 -0.42 -17.09
CA VAL A 25 -25.89 -1.37 -17.89
C VAL A 25 -27.06 -0.66 -18.57
N ASP A 26 -27.52 -1.22 -19.68
CA ASP A 26 -28.69 -0.71 -20.37
C ASP A 26 -29.96 -0.96 -19.55
N ALA A 27 -30.97 -0.11 -19.74
CA ALA A 27 -32.22 -0.22 -18.99
C ALA A 27 -33.06 -1.47 -19.35
N ASP A 28 -32.76 -2.09 -20.49
CA ASP A 28 -33.32 -3.35 -20.99
C ASP A 28 -32.40 -4.56 -20.77
N ASP A 29 -31.29 -4.40 -20.04
CA ASP A 29 -30.39 -5.48 -19.66
C ASP A 29 -31.16 -6.61 -18.95
N GLU A 30 -31.02 -7.84 -19.46
CA GLU A 30 -31.81 -9.00 -19.01
C GLU A 30 -31.58 -9.32 -17.53
N GLU A 31 -30.36 -9.12 -17.03
CA GLU A 31 -30.00 -9.36 -15.63
C GLU A 31 -30.66 -8.32 -14.72
N TYR A 32 -30.62 -7.04 -15.12
CA TYR A 32 -31.33 -5.98 -14.41
C TYR A 32 -32.86 -6.18 -14.41
N LEU A 33 -33.44 -6.56 -15.55
CA LEU A 33 -34.88 -6.84 -15.65
C LEU A 33 -35.27 -8.05 -14.79
N GLY A 34 -34.47 -9.12 -14.82
CA GLY A 34 -34.62 -10.28 -13.95
C GLY A 34 -34.56 -9.91 -12.47
N TRP A 35 -33.54 -9.13 -12.08
CA TRP A 35 -33.35 -8.65 -10.71
C TRP A 35 -34.56 -7.86 -10.20
N ARG A 36 -35.17 -7.02 -11.05
CA ARG A 36 -36.39 -6.26 -10.72
C ARG A 36 -37.64 -7.13 -10.56
N ASN A 37 -37.75 -8.22 -11.32
CA ASN A 37 -38.89 -9.13 -11.25
C ASN A 37 -39.01 -9.83 -9.88
N ASP A 38 -37.91 -9.91 -9.12
CA ASP A 38 -37.90 -10.38 -7.73
C ASP A 38 -38.43 -9.34 -6.71
N ALA A 39 -39.26 -8.40 -7.16
CA ALA A 39 -39.79 -7.27 -6.39
C ALA A 39 -38.72 -6.36 -5.75
N ARG A 40 -37.50 -6.35 -6.30
CA ARG A 40 -36.43 -5.44 -5.90
C ARG A 40 -36.58 -4.10 -6.64
N GLN A 41 -36.28 -3.00 -5.97
CA GLN A 41 -36.28 -1.67 -6.57
C GLN A 41 -34.86 -1.09 -6.52
N PRO A 42 -34.34 -0.56 -7.63
CA PRO A 42 -33.03 0.07 -7.62
C PRO A 42 -33.07 1.30 -6.71
N THR A 43 -31.97 1.57 -6.05
CA THR A 43 -31.84 2.80 -5.26
C THR A 43 -31.69 3.99 -6.21
N PRO A 44 -32.32 5.14 -5.94
CA PRO A 44 -32.02 6.36 -6.70
C PRO A 44 -30.54 6.68 -6.66
N TRP A 45 -29.99 7.15 -7.77
CA TRP A 45 -28.60 7.59 -7.81
C TRP A 45 -28.38 8.72 -6.79
N PRO A 46 -27.33 8.65 -5.95
CA PRO A 46 -27.11 9.65 -4.91
C PRO A 46 -26.82 11.02 -5.51
N LEU A 47 -27.23 12.05 -4.76
CA LEU A 47 -27.01 13.45 -5.09
C LEU A 47 -25.74 13.96 -4.39
N ASP A 48 -25.04 14.87 -5.04
CA ASP A 48 -23.99 15.67 -4.42
C ASP A 48 -24.56 16.88 -3.63
N ASP A 49 -23.67 17.70 -3.06
CA ASP A 49 -24.04 18.90 -2.30
C ASP A 49 -24.79 19.96 -3.13
N ALA A 50 -24.67 19.91 -4.45
CA ALA A 50 -25.41 20.77 -5.38
C ALA A 50 -26.77 20.17 -5.79
N GLY A 51 -27.12 18.99 -5.26
CA GLY A 51 -28.34 18.28 -5.61
C GLY A 51 -28.29 17.59 -6.98
N GLN A 52 -27.10 17.30 -7.51
CA GLN A 52 -26.89 16.67 -8.82
C GLN A 52 -26.51 15.19 -8.69
N GLN A 53 -27.07 14.33 -9.54
CA GLN A 53 -26.67 12.92 -9.62
C GLN A 53 -25.33 12.79 -10.35
N THR A 54 -24.26 12.50 -9.62
CA THR A 54 -22.91 12.38 -10.17
C THR A 54 -22.28 11.03 -9.87
N ASP A 55 -21.35 10.62 -10.72
CA ASP A 55 -20.56 9.40 -10.52
C ASP A 55 -19.70 9.52 -9.25
N ALA A 56 -19.25 10.73 -8.89
CA ALA A 56 -18.54 10.99 -7.65
C ALA A 56 -19.41 10.74 -6.41
N ALA A 57 -20.67 11.18 -6.42
CA ALA A 57 -21.61 10.91 -5.34
C ALA A 57 -21.88 9.40 -5.19
N LEU A 58 -22.02 8.67 -6.31
CA LEU A 58 -22.17 7.22 -6.28
C LEU A 58 -20.89 6.52 -5.80
N GLN A 59 -19.72 6.97 -6.25
CA GLN A 59 -18.44 6.45 -5.82
C GLN A 59 -18.27 6.60 -4.30
N ALA A 60 -18.72 7.70 -3.70
CA ALA A 60 -18.66 7.89 -2.25
C ALA A 60 -19.48 6.83 -1.48
N VAL A 61 -20.64 6.43 -2.01
CA VAL A 61 -21.49 5.36 -1.44
C VAL A 61 -20.85 3.98 -1.60
N LEU A 62 -20.18 3.74 -2.73
CA LEU A 62 -19.58 2.45 -3.08
C LEU A 62 -18.19 2.21 -2.44
N THR A 63 -17.45 3.28 -2.16
CA THR A 63 -16.08 3.22 -1.63
C THR A 63 -15.93 2.35 -0.37
N PRO A 64 -16.82 2.42 0.64
CA PRO A 64 -16.74 1.57 1.83
C PRO A 64 -16.82 0.06 1.54
N PHE A 65 -17.40 -0.31 0.40
CA PHE A 65 -17.54 -1.71 -0.05
C PHE A 65 -16.44 -2.13 -1.03
N GLY A 66 -15.49 -1.24 -1.36
CA GLY A 66 -14.45 -1.53 -2.35
C GLY A 66 -14.97 -1.64 -3.79
N LEU A 67 -16.11 -1.01 -4.08
CA LEU A 67 -16.73 -0.99 -5.40
C LEU A 67 -16.47 0.34 -6.12
N TYR A 68 -16.43 0.30 -7.45
CA TYR A 68 -16.04 1.44 -8.28
C TYR A 68 -17.05 1.70 -9.40
N VAL A 69 -17.33 2.98 -9.67
CA VAL A 69 -18.26 3.42 -10.73
C VAL A 69 -17.68 3.24 -12.14
N GLY A 70 -16.40 2.89 -12.23
CA GLY A 70 -15.76 2.55 -13.49
C GLY A 70 -14.27 2.23 -13.34
N LEU A 71 -13.64 1.93 -14.48
CA LEU A 71 -12.23 1.53 -14.55
C LEU A 71 -11.27 2.60 -14.03
N ALA A 72 -11.56 3.89 -14.25
CA ALA A 72 -10.68 4.97 -13.83
C ALA A 72 -10.59 5.06 -12.29
N GLU A 73 -11.75 5.02 -11.63
CA GLU A 73 -11.90 5.02 -10.18
C GLU A 73 -11.30 3.74 -9.58
N ALA A 74 -11.55 2.59 -10.19
CA ALA A 74 -10.94 1.31 -9.79
C ALA A 74 -9.42 1.40 -9.84
N LYS A 75 -8.83 1.90 -10.93
CA LYS A 75 -7.37 2.07 -11.03
C LYS A 75 -6.82 2.99 -9.95
N ALA A 76 -7.51 4.09 -9.65
CA ALA A 76 -7.07 5.03 -8.60
C ALA A 76 -7.14 4.38 -7.21
N GLY A 77 -8.27 3.77 -6.86
CA GLY A 77 -8.49 3.08 -5.59
C GLY A 77 -7.52 1.92 -5.38
N HIS A 78 -7.35 1.08 -6.40
CA HIS A 78 -6.42 -0.04 -6.38
C HIS A 78 -4.95 0.39 -6.24
N LYS A 79 -4.51 1.46 -6.93
CA LYS A 79 -3.17 2.01 -6.73
C LYS A 79 -2.94 2.49 -5.30
N ALA A 80 -3.94 3.14 -4.69
CA ALA A 80 -3.88 3.56 -3.30
C ALA A 80 -3.81 2.34 -2.35
N ALA A 81 -4.60 1.29 -2.62
CA ALA A 81 -4.56 0.05 -1.86
C ALA A 81 -3.20 -0.67 -1.97
N VAL A 82 -2.55 -0.64 -3.14
CA VAL A 82 -1.17 -1.14 -3.31
C VAL A 82 -0.17 -0.37 -2.44
N ASP A 83 -0.27 0.97 -2.41
CA ASP A 83 0.60 1.78 -1.55
C ASP A 83 0.40 1.46 -0.06
N GLN A 84 -0.86 1.34 0.38
CA GLN A 84 -1.18 0.95 1.76
C GLN A 84 -0.70 -0.47 2.09
N ALA A 85 -0.86 -1.43 1.17
CA ALA A 85 -0.38 -2.80 1.36
C ALA A 85 1.14 -2.85 1.48
N ALA A 86 1.86 -2.10 0.63
CA ALA A 86 3.31 -1.99 0.71
C ALA A 86 3.76 -1.38 2.06
N GLU A 87 2.99 -0.42 2.58
CA GLU A 87 3.29 0.21 3.87
C GLU A 87 3.03 -0.73 5.06
N ARG A 88 1.91 -1.46 5.05
CA ARG A 88 1.68 -2.54 6.01
C ARG A 88 2.80 -3.57 5.98
N GLU A 89 3.33 -3.87 4.80
CA GLU A 89 4.46 -4.79 4.65
C GLU A 89 5.75 -4.22 5.27
N ARG A 90 6.09 -2.96 4.99
CA ARG A 90 7.28 -2.31 5.61
C ARG A 90 7.24 -2.33 7.12
N LYS A 91 6.06 -2.05 7.70
CA LYS A 91 5.85 -2.00 9.15
C LYS A 91 6.11 -3.33 9.88
N LYS A 92 6.28 -4.45 9.17
CA LYS A 92 6.75 -5.72 9.76
C LYS A 92 8.24 -5.72 10.09
N TYR A 93 9.02 -4.83 9.48
CA TYR A 93 10.48 -4.80 9.53
C TYR A 93 11.06 -3.53 10.14
N ILE A 94 10.23 -2.53 10.44
CA ILE A 94 10.64 -1.25 11.01
C ILE A 94 9.77 -0.87 12.19
N THR A 95 10.30 -0.04 13.09
CA THR A 95 9.50 0.61 14.13
C THR A 95 8.85 1.88 13.56
N PRO A 96 7.53 2.05 13.67
CA PRO A 96 6.85 3.25 13.18
C PRO A 96 7.22 4.51 13.99
N GLY A 97 7.41 5.63 13.29
CA GLY A 97 7.58 6.95 13.88
C GLY A 97 8.67 7.75 13.19
N GLU A 98 8.40 9.02 12.90
CA GLU A 98 9.34 9.89 12.17
C GLU A 98 10.60 10.17 13.00
N GLY A 99 10.44 10.40 14.31
CA GLY A 99 11.57 10.57 15.24
C GLY A 99 12.48 9.34 15.29
N GLN A 100 11.89 8.16 15.44
CA GLN A 100 12.63 6.89 15.47
C GLN A 100 13.31 6.61 14.12
N ALA A 101 12.65 6.93 13.00
CA ALA A 101 13.25 6.78 11.68
C ALA A 101 14.50 7.65 11.50
N MET A 102 14.50 8.89 12.02
CA MET A 102 15.67 9.76 12.00
C MET A 102 16.80 9.19 12.86
N GLU A 103 16.50 8.67 14.05
CA GLU A 103 17.48 8.02 14.94
C GLU A 103 18.15 6.82 14.25
N TYR A 104 17.38 5.89 13.69
CA TYR A 104 17.92 4.73 12.99
C TYR A 104 18.74 5.10 11.73
N GLN A 105 18.35 6.15 11.00
CA GLN A 105 19.12 6.64 9.86
C GLN A 105 20.47 7.23 10.29
N GLN A 106 20.48 8.00 11.39
CA GLN A 106 21.71 8.55 11.95
C GLN A 106 22.62 7.44 12.49
N ALA A 107 22.07 6.48 13.23
CA ALA A 107 22.82 5.32 13.73
C ALA A 107 23.44 4.51 12.58
N ALA A 108 22.70 4.25 11.50
CA ALA A 108 23.24 3.57 10.33
C ALA A 108 24.38 4.37 9.64
N THR A 109 24.24 5.69 9.56
CA THR A 109 25.27 6.57 8.99
C THR A 109 26.56 6.51 9.82
N GLU A 110 26.43 6.58 11.16
CA GLU A 110 27.55 6.45 12.08
C GLU A 110 28.20 5.06 12.00
N ALA A 111 27.40 3.99 11.95
CA ALA A 111 27.91 2.62 11.85
C ALA A 111 28.73 2.41 10.58
N ILE A 112 28.23 2.86 9.44
CA ILE A 112 28.95 2.75 8.15
C ILE A 112 30.25 3.57 8.19
N ALA A 113 30.20 4.79 8.75
CA ALA A 113 31.38 5.64 8.86
C ALA A 113 32.45 5.04 9.78
N TYR A 114 32.05 4.50 10.93
CA TYR A 114 32.96 3.85 11.88
C TYR A 114 33.60 2.59 11.28
N LEU A 115 32.81 1.71 10.65
CA LEU A 115 33.32 0.50 10.02
C LEU A 115 34.29 0.82 8.87
N ALA A 116 34.00 1.85 8.06
CA ALA A 116 34.92 2.30 7.03
C ALA A 116 36.23 2.87 7.60
N ALA A 117 36.18 3.57 8.75
CA ALA A 117 37.37 4.05 9.44
C ALA A 117 38.23 2.89 9.97
N LEU A 118 37.61 1.85 10.55
CA LEU A 118 38.31 0.64 10.97
C LEU A 118 38.90 -0.17 9.80
N GLU A 119 38.22 -0.20 8.65
CA GLU A 119 38.76 -0.83 7.44
C GLU A 119 40.01 -0.09 6.94
N ALA A 120 40.01 1.24 6.99
CA ALA A 120 41.15 2.07 6.60
C ALA A 120 42.30 2.02 7.61
N ASP A 121 41.99 1.96 8.91
CA ASP A 121 42.95 1.81 10.01
C ASP A 121 42.39 0.88 11.10
N PRO A 122 42.84 -0.39 11.17
CA PRO A 122 42.37 -1.35 12.18
C PRO A 122 42.68 -0.97 13.63
N LYS A 123 43.50 0.07 13.86
CA LYS A 123 43.80 0.61 15.19
C LYS A 123 43.10 1.93 15.46
N TYR A 124 42.16 2.33 14.61
CA TYR A 124 41.39 3.55 14.78
C TYR A 124 40.66 3.54 16.13
N GLU A 125 40.99 4.51 16.97
CA GLU A 125 40.34 4.78 18.26
C GLU A 125 39.66 6.14 18.17
N PRO A 126 38.32 6.21 18.09
CA PRO A 126 37.63 7.48 18.00
C PRO A 126 37.63 8.22 19.34
N GLU A 127 37.63 9.55 19.27
CA GLU A 127 37.38 10.39 20.44
C GLU A 127 35.95 10.18 20.96
N PRO A 128 35.71 10.25 22.29
CA PRO A 128 34.36 10.14 22.84
C PRO A 128 33.38 11.14 22.23
N GLY A 129 32.18 10.69 21.87
CA GLY A 129 31.15 11.48 21.21
C GLY A 129 31.32 11.62 19.71
N ALA A 130 32.27 10.91 19.09
CA ALA A 130 32.42 10.86 17.63
C ALA A 130 31.24 10.11 16.97
N TYR A 131 30.64 9.15 17.68
CA TYR A 131 29.51 8.34 17.22
C TYR A 131 28.40 8.27 18.28
N PRO A 132 27.77 9.41 18.60
CA PRO A 132 26.90 9.53 19.76
C PRO A 132 25.65 8.64 19.70
N MET A 133 25.12 8.30 18.52
CA MET A 133 23.98 7.38 18.42
C MET A 133 24.40 5.94 18.71
N LEU A 134 25.59 5.53 18.27
CA LEU A 134 26.10 4.19 18.56
C LEU A 134 26.57 4.06 20.01
N GLU A 135 27.25 5.08 20.54
CA GLU A 135 27.72 5.10 21.92
C GLU A 135 26.55 4.97 22.92
N ALA A 136 25.39 5.54 22.58
CA ALA A 136 24.19 5.47 23.40
C ALA A 136 23.62 4.05 23.56
N SER A 137 23.96 3.09 22.68
CA SER A 137 23.48 1.71 22.75
C SER A 137 24.55 0.67 23.13
N ILE A 138 25.73 1.11 23.56
CA ILE A 138 26.74 0.22 24.17
C ILE A 138 26.16 -0.39 25.46
N GLY A 139 26.32 -1.71 25.59
CA GLY A 139 25.71 -2.53 26.64
C GLY A 139 24.25 -2.92 26.39
N ILE A 140 23.66 -2.46 25.27
CA ILE A 140 22.30 -2.81 24.84
C ILE A 140 22.37 -3.64 23.55
N ASP A 141 22.98 -3.09 22.49
CA ASP A 141 23.05 -3.70 21.15
C ASP A 141 24.42 -4.39 20.88
N GLY A 142 25.33 -4.31 21.84
CA GLY A 142 26.68 -4.89 21.81
C GLY A 142 27.52 -4.38 22.99
N ASP A 143 28.59 -5.07 23.36
CA ASP A 143 29.45 -4.71 24.49
C ASP A 143 30.51 -3.64 24.11
N THR A 144 30.76 -3.46 22.82
CA THR A 144 31.72 -2.48 22.29
C THR A 144 31.12 -1.65 21.16
N LEU A 145 31.71 -0.48 20.88
CA LEU A 145 31.32 0.36 19.74
C LEU A 145 31.37 -0.42 18.41
N ALA A 146 32.36 -1.30 18.24
CA ALA A 146 32.49 -2.12 17.03
C ALA A 146 31.41 -3.19 16.90
N GLU A 147 31.01 -3.82 18.01
CA GLU A 147 29.90 -4.76 18.01
C GLU A 147 28.59 -4.05 17.71
N VAL A 148 28.32 -2.91 18.34
CA VAL A 148 27.13 -2.08 18.06
C VAL A 148 27.11 -1.65 16.59
N ALA A 149 28.20 -1.10 16.07
CA ALA A 149 28.29 -0.67 14.67
C ALA A 149 28.03 -1.83 13.71
N THR A 150 28.58 -3.01 14.00
CA THR A 150 28.36 -4.22 13.19
C THR A 150 26.89 -4.65 13.19
N THR A 151 26.26 -4.67 14.37
CA THR A 151 24.83 -4.99 14.53
C THR A 151 23.96 -4.01 13.74
N VAL A 152 24.16 -2.70 13.93
CA VAL A 152 23.39 -1.64 13.27
C VAL A 152 23.58 -1.67 11.75
N ALA A 153 24.82 -1.84 11.27
CA ALA A 153 25.10 -1.96 9.84
C ALA A 153 24.41 -3.19 9.22
N ALA A 154 24.45 -4.34 9.91
CA ALA A 154 23.79 -5.56 9.45
C ALA A 154 22.25 -5.37 9.36
N MET A 155 21.64 -4.75 10.38
CA MET A 155 20.21 -4.41 10.36
C MET A 155 19.87 -3.45 9.22
N HIS A 156 20.70 -2.44 9.00
CA HIS A 156 20.54 -1.49 7.89
C HIS A 156 20.57 -2.20 6.53
N THR A 157 21.55 -3.09 6.29
CA THR A 157 21.64 -3.87 5.06
C THR A 157 20.42 -4.77 4.87
N GLN A 158 19.96 -5.47 5.91
CA GLN A 158 18.75 -6.29 5.84
C GLN A 158 17.52 -5.46 5.45
N TRP A 159 17.36 -4.28 6.06
CA TRP A 159 16.30 -3.34 5.71
C TRP A 159 16.39 -2.88 4.25
N GLN A 160 17.58 -2.51 3.77
CA GLN A 160 17.76 -2.09 2.37
C GLN A 160 17.34 -3.19 1.39
N MET A 161 17.73 -4.45 1.65
CA MET A 161 17.37 -5.58 0.81
C MET A 161 15.85 -5.77 0.76
N ILE A 162 15.20 -5.94 1.91
CA ILE A 162 13.74 -6.20 1.93
C ILE A 162 12.95 -4.97 1.47
N GLY A 163 13.36 -3.76 1.85
CA GLY A 163 12.71 -2.51 1.48
C GLY A 163 12.76 -2.23 -0.03
N SER A 164 13.88 -2.57 -0.68
CA SER A 164 14.01 -2.47 -2.13
C SER A 164 13.12 -3.50 -2.85
N ALA A 165 13.07 -4.75 -2.37
CA ALA A 165 12.21 -5.79 -2.94
C ALA A 165 10.72 -5.42 -2.82
N ILE A 166 10.28 -4.93 -1.65
CA ILE A 166 8.91 -4.41 -1.46
C ILE A 166 8.65 -3.24 -2.42
N ARG A 167 9.62 -2.33 -2.60
CA ARG A 167 9.49 -1.22 -3.55
C ARG A 167 9.28 -1.73 -4.99
N THR A 168 10.03 -2.74 -5.41
CA THR A 168 9.91 -3.34 -6.74
C THR A 168 8.52 -3.92 -6.96
N VAL A 169 8.03 -4.75 -6.03
CA VAL A 169 6.67 -5.33 -6.10
C VAL A 169 5.60 -4.24 -6.16
N ARG A 170 5.70 -3.21 -5.31
CA ARG A 170 4.76 -2.07 -5.29
C ARG A 170 4.72 -1.35 -6.64
N LEU A 171 5.87 -1.02 -7.21
CA LEU A 171 5.94 -0.28 -8.48
C LEU A 171 5.42 -1.13 -9.64
N ALA A 172 5.77 -2.42 -9.69
CA ALA A 172 5.27 -3.35 -10.70
C ALA A 172 3.75 -3.52 -10.62
N ALA A 173 3.19 -3.73 -9.43
CA ALA A 173 1.74 -3.83 -9.22
C ALA A 173 1.02 -2.55 -9.65
N LYS A 174 1.52 -1.36 -9.30
CA LYS A 174 0.90 -0.09 -9.75
C LYS A 174 0.95 0.11 -11.26
N ALA A 175 2.02 -0.35 -11.90
CA ALA A 175 2.12 -0.35 -13.35
C ALA A 175 1.10 -1.30 -13.98
N ALA A 176 0.96 -2.52 -13.46
CA ALA A 176 0.00 -3.51 -13.91
C ALA A 176 -1.46 -3.03 -13.72
N VAL A 177 -1.81 -2.44 -12.57
CA VAL A 177 -3.12 -1.77 -12.38
C VAL A 177 -3.32 -0.67 -13.42
N GLY A 178 -2.29 0.12 -13.72
CA GLY A 178 -2.35 1.14 -14.76
C GLY A 178 -2.67 0.58 -16.15
N ALA A 179 -2.15 -0.59 -16.47
CA ALA A 179 -2.33 -1.29 -17.75
C ALA A 179 -3.62 -2.11 -17.84
N ALA A 180 -4.31 -2.38 -16.73
CA ALA A 180 -5.53 -3.17 -16.72
C ALA A 180 -6.63 -2.57 -17.62
N GLU A 181 -7.36 -3.42 -18.34
CA GLU A 181 -8.41 -3.01 -19.28
C GLU A 181 -9.82 -3.16 -18.71
N SER A 182 -9.94 -3.70 -17.48
CA SER A 182 -11.21 -3.85 -16.78
C SER A 182 -11.02 -3.75 -15.26
N VAL A 183 -12.12 -3.56 -14.53
CA VAL A 183 -12.12 -3.46 -13.06
C VAL A 183 -11.64 -4.79 -12.47
N GLU A 184 -12.10 -5.90 -13.01
CA GLU A 184 -11.72 -7.26 -12.61
C GLU A 184 -10.23 -7.50 -12.83
N ALA A 185 -9.69 -7.08 -13.97
CA ALA A 185 -8.26 -7.20 -14.25
C ALA A 185 -7.42 -6.35 -13.27
N ALA A 186 -7.90 -5.15 -12.90
CA ALA A 186 -7.22 -4.31 -11.92
C ALA A 186 -7.28 -4.90 -10.50
N GLN A 187 -8.42 -5.48 -10.10
CA GLN A 187 -8.57 -6.19 -8.83
C GLN A 187 -7.69 -7.46 -8.77
N ALA A 188 -7.62 -8.23 -9.85
CA ALA A 188 -6.79 -9.43 -9.91
C ALA A 188 -5.30 -9.14 -9.68
N VAL A 189 -4.82 -7.95 -10.08
CA VAL A 189 -3.45 -7.51 -9.74
C VAL A 189 -3.25 -7.42 -8.24
N LEU A 190 -4.22 -6.88 -7.49
CA LEU A 190 -4.14 -6.75 -6.03
C LEU A 190 -4.14 -8.11 -5.34
N ASP A 191 -5.07 -8.98 -5.73
CA ASP A 191 -5.22 -10.30 -5.14
C ASP A 191 -3.99 -11.18 -5.41
N GLY A 192 -3.30 -10.93 -6.52
CA GLY A 192 -2.08 -11.62 -6.93
C GLY A 192 -0.80 -11.10 -6.27
N ILE A 193 -0.84 -10.03 -5.46
CA ILE A 193 0.38 -9.47 -4.86
C ILE A 193 1.00 -10.46 -3.89
N LYS A 194 2.24 -10.82 -4.16
CA LYS A 194 3.09 -11.59 -3.25
C LYS A 194 4.23 -10.70 -2.77
N TRP A 195 4.23 -10.42 -1.48
CA TRP A 195 5.30 -9.65 -0.86
C TRP A 195 6.52 -10.54 -0.58
N PRO A 196 7.74 -10.01 -0.75
CA PRO A 196 8.96 -10.75 -0.51
C PRO A 196 9.15 -11.01 0.99
N THR A 197 9.87 -12.09 1.29
CA THR A 197 10.33 -12.43 2.64
C THR A 197 11.85 -12.21 2.77
N PRO A 198 12.39 -12.04 3.99
CA PRO A 198 13.83 -11.89 4.20
C PRO A 198 14.66 -13.04 3.61
N GLN A 199 14.12 -14.27 3.61
CA GLN A 199 14.82 -15.46 3.11
C GLN A 199 14.93 -15.49 1.58
N GLU A 200 14.00 -14.85 0.87
CA GLU A 200 14.01 -14.78 -0.59
C GLU A 200 14.98 -13.71 -1.11
N VAL A 201 15.18 -12.63 -0.36
CA VAL A 201 16.05 -11.50 -0.76
C VAL A 201 17.52 -11.67 -0.36
N ALA A 202 17.83 -12.65 0.49
CA ALA A 202 19.18 -12.93 0.97
C ALA A 202 19.96 -13.96 0.12
N ARG A 203 19.40 -14.41 -1.01
CA ARG A 203 20.00 -15.36 -1.96
C ARG A 203 20.52 -14.64 -3.20
#